data_AF-A0A3B0XGU4-F1
#
_entry.id   AF-A0A3B0XGU4-F1
#
_cell.length_a   1.000
_cell.length_b   1.000
_cell.length_c   1.000
_cell.angle_alpha   90.00
_cell.angle_beta   90.00
_cell.angle_gamma   90.00
#
_symmetry.space_group_name_H-M   'P 1'
#
loop_
_entity.id
_entity.type
_entity.pdbx_description
1 polymer ?
#
loop_
_entity_poly.entity_id
_entity_poly.type
_entity_poly.pdbx_seq_one_letter_code
_entity_poly.pdbx_strand_id
1 'polypeptide(L)'
;DLYNSGSALATLEGIWVDNTFTDLAGASTWVFAADGSYTVDTVAGGTGVCFATGQISLIDATKNAYASTSTLTNCGLEQGIDPSLNGDYEGVLFVTETSSPGDTLFGAGSLLLSNGTIQTIFSVPVKQ
;
A
#
# COMPACT_ATOMS: atom_id res chain seq x y z
N ASP A 1 -0.42 -16.42 -16.85
CA ASP A 1 -1.50 -17.08 -16.10
C ASP A 1 -1.35 -16.64 -14.64
N LEU A 2 -2.03 -15.55 -14.28
CA LEU A 2 -1.83 -14.83 -13.01
C LEU A 2 -2.01 -15.72 -11.77
N TYR A 3 -2.81 -16.79 -11.92
CA TYR A 3 -3.16 -17.73 -10.86
C TYR A 3 -2.28 -18.99 -10.84
N ASN A 4 -1.35 -19.12 -11.79
CA ASN A 4 -0.58 -20.34 -12.04
C ASN A 4 0.94 -20.13 -11.85
N SER A 5 1.37 -18.90 -11.52
CA SER A 5 2.77 -18.56 -11.27
C SER A 5 3.23 -18.86 -9.84
N GLY A 6 2.33 -19.27 -8.94
CA GLY A 6 2.62 -19.42 -7.51
C GLY A 6 2.92 -18.05 -6.90
N SER A 7 1.98 -17.48 -6.15
CA SER A 7 2.19 -16.17 -5.55
C SER A 7 3.24 -16.24 -4.43
N ALA A 8 4.51 -16.13 -4.81
CA ALA A 8 5.58 -15.85 -3.87
C ALA A 8 5.56 -14.35 -3.61
N LEU A 9 5.79 -13.91 -2.37
CA LEU A 9 6.04 -12.50 -2.05
C LEU A 9 7.10 -11.87 -2.98
N ALA A 10 8.01 -12.69 -3.51
CA ALA A 10 8.97 -12.34 -4.56
C ALA A 10 8.34 -11.75 -5.84
N THR A 11 7.08 -12.03 -6.18
CA THR A 11 6.43 -11.43 -7.36
C THR A 11 6.06 -9.95 -7.13
N LEU A 12 5.86 -9.57 -5.86
CA LEU A 12 5.64 -8.19 -5.46
C LEU A 12 6.92 -7.37 -5.46
N GLU A 13 8.08 -8.02 -5.35
CA GLU A 13 9.38 -7.36 -5.29
C GLU A 13 9.56 -6.32 -6.41
N GLY A 14 10.02 -5.13 -6.01
CA GLY A 14 10.30 -4.02 -6.91
C GLY A 14 9.65 -2.72 -6.50
N ILE A 15 9.68 -1.77 -7.43
CA ILE A 15 9.15 -0.42 -7.27
C ILE A 15 7.78 -0.35 -7.92
N TRP A 16 6.82 0.20 -7.19
CA TRP A 16 5.47 0.45 -7.68
C TRP A 16 5.09 1.90 -7.41
N VAL A 17 4.29 2.48 -8.29
CA VAL A 17 3.88 3.88 -8.19
C VAL A 17 2.37 3.94 -8.13
N ASP A 18 1.85 4.68 -7.15
CA ASP A 18 0.42 4.88 -6.96
C ASP A 18 0.09 6.36 -7.05
N ASN A 19 -0.83 6.72 -7.96
CA ASN A 19 -1.35 8.09 -8.08
C ASN A 19 -2.64 8.32 -7.28
N THR A 20 -3.13 7.26 -6.63
CA THR A 20 -4.38 7.21 -5.86
C THR A 20 -4.13 6.93 -4.38
N PHE A 21 -2.88 6.73 -3.98
CA PHE A 21 -2.54 6.46 -2.58
C PHE A 21 -2.96 7.65 -1.77
N THR A 22 -4.07 7.48 -1.06
CA THR A 22 -4.83 8.54 -0.42
C THR A 22 -5.35 9.59 -1.42
N ASP A 23 -6.62 9.98 -1.31
CA ASP A 23 -7.14 11.23 -1.92
C ASP A 23 -6.41 12.50 -1.39
N LEU A 24 -5.22 12.37 -0.80
CA LEU A 24 -4.63 13.35 0.09
C LEU A 24 -3.50 14.19 -0.49
N ALA A 25 -2.63 13.77 -1.43
CA ALA A 25 -1.55 14.73 -1.81
C ALA A 25 -0.65 14.49 -3.03
N GLY A 26 -0.63 13.35 -3.72
CA GLY A 26 0.33 13.15 -4.82
C GLY A 26 0.69 11.70 -5.09
N ALA A 27 1.67 11.49 -5.96
CA ALA A 27 2.16 10.16 -6.28
C ALA A 27 2.93 9.57 -5.09
N SER A 28 2.63 8.32 -4.73
CA SER A 28 3.42 7.56 -3.77
C SER A 28 4.25 6.48 -4.47
N THR A 29 5.42 6.22 -3.92
CA THR A 29 6.33 5.18 -4.38
C THR A 29 6.38 4.09 -3.32
N TRP A 30 6.01 2.88 -3.72
CA TRP A 30 6.09 1.67 -2.91
C TRP A 30 7.32 0.88 -3.30
N VAL A 31 8.06 0.40 -2.31
CA VAL A 31 9.19 -0.50 -2.52
C VAL A 31 8.94 -1.77 -1.72
N PHE A 32 8.69 -2.88 -2.42
CA PHE A 32 8.50 -4.20 -1.82
C PHE A 32 9.78 -5.01 -1.92
N ALA A 33 10.16 -5.65 -0.82
CA ALA A 33 11.22 -6.64 -0.78
C ALA A 33 10.65 -8.06 -0.93
N ALA A 34 11.50 -9.00 -1.35
CA ALA A 34 11.12 -10.39 -1.54
C ALA A 34 10.63 -11.10 -0.27
N ASP A 35 10.94 -10.56 0.91
CA ASP A 35 10.51 -11.07 2.21
C ASP A 35 9.14 -10.56 2.66
N GLY A 36 8.47 -9.75 1.83
CA GLY A 36 7.17 -9.15 2.13
C GLY A 36 7.24 -7.82 2.87
N SER A 37 8.42 -7.38 3.32
CA SER A 37 8.58 -6.04 3.88
C SER A 37 8.41 -4.98 2.80
N TYR A 38 7.87 -3.83 3.16
CA TYR A 38 7.75 -2.73 2.23
C TYR A 38 7.83 -1.36 2.89
N THR A 39 8.13 -0.37 2.05
CA THR A 39 8.06 1.05 2.41
C THR A 39 7.23 1.81 1.39
N VAL A 40 6.59 2.88 1.82
CA VAL A 40 5.84 3.82 0.98
C VAL A 40 6.29 5.22 1.31
N ASP A 41 6.66 5.98 0.30
CA ASP A 41 6.94 7.41 0.41
C ASP A 41 5.95 8.16 -0.47
N THR A 42 5.17 9.08 0.13
CA THR A 42 4.22 9.92 -0.58
C THR A 42 4.81 11.31 -0.78
N VAL A 43 5.06 11.67 -2.04
CA VAL A 43 5.61 12.98 -2.38
C VAL A 43 4.49 13.89 -2.86
N ALA A 44 4.17 14.93 -2.09
CA ALA A 44 3.34 16.03 -2.54
C ALA A 44 4.24 17.20 -2.95
N GLY A 45 4.38 17.46 -4.24
CA GLY A 45 5.08 18.67 -4.71
C GLY A 45 6.57 18.81 -4.30
N GLY A 46 7.22 17.75 -3.81
CA GLY A 46 8.68 17.68 -3.62
C GLY A 46 9.20 17.38 -2.20
N THR A 47 8.35 17.35 -1.17
CA THR A 47 8.73 16.89 0.19
C THR A 47 7.79 15.79 0.68
N GLY A 48 8.34 14.75 1.31
CA GLY A 48 7.61 13.56 1.74
C GLY A 48 6.60 13.87 2.83
N VAL A 49 5.30 13.74 2.51
CA VAL A 49 4.18 14.18 3.38
C VAL A 49 3.61 13.04 4.21
N CYS A 50 3.89 11.79 3.85
CA CYS A 50 3.50 10.61 4.59
C CYS A 50 4.51 9.50 4.27
N PHE A 51 4.85 8.71 5.29
CA PHE A 51 5.66 7.52 5.13
C PHE A 51 4.94 6.32 5.72
N ALA A 52 4.98 5.18 5.04
CA ALA A 52 4.53 3.92 5.60
C ALA A 52 5.63 2.87 5.57
N THR A 53 5.72 2.07 6.63
CA THR A 53 6.42 0.78 6.63
C THR A 53 5.42 -0.32 6.89
N GLY A 54 5.61 -1.48 6.29
CA GLY A 54 4.72 -2.59 6.55
C GLY A 54 5.26 -3.96 6.18
N GLN A 55 4.40 -4.95 6.37
CA GLN A 55 4.64 -6.34 6.07
C GLN A 55 3.46 -6.95 5.33
N ILE A 56 3.77 -7.77 4.33
CA ILE A 56 2.80 -8.53 3.54
C ILE A 56 2.95 -10.01 3.87
N SER A 57 1.82 -10.67 4.08
CA SER A 57 1.75 -12.11 4.23
C SER A 57 0.75 -12.72 3.28
N LEU A 58 1.04 -13.93 2.81
CA LEU A 58 0.17 -14.63 1.86
C LEU A 58 -1.07 -15.19 2.56
N ILE A 59 -2.26 -14.84 2.06
CA ILE A 59 -3.52 -15.44 2.50
C ILE A 59 -3.88 -16.63 1.59
N ASP A 60 -3.95 -16.39 0.28
CA ASP A 60 -4.38 -17.38 -0.70
C ASP A 60 -3.62 -17.20 -2.01
N ALA A 61 -2.74 -18.18 -2.29
CA ALA A 61 -1.87 -18.12 -3.44
C ALA A 61 -2.58 -18.29 -4.78
N THR A 62 -3.71 -18.97 -4.76
CA THR A 62 -4.52 -19.21 -5.97
C THR A 62 -5.32 -18.00 -6.37
N LYS A 63 -5.38 -16.98 -5.50
CA LYS A 63 -6.12 -15.73 -5.73
C LYS A 63 -5.22 -14.50 -5.73
N ASN A 64 -3.91 -14.66 -5.52
CA ASN A 64 -2.98 -13.57 -5.23
C ASN A 64 -3.52 -12.62 -4.15
N ALA A 65 -4.03 -13.20 -3.06
CA ALA A 65 -4.59 -12.45 -1.95
C ALA A 65 -3.60 -12.42 -0.78
N TYR A 66 -3.39 -11.24 -0.22
CA TYR A 66 -2.41 -11.00 0.83
C TYR A 66 -3.00 -10.18 1.97
N ALA A 67 -2.51 -10.40 3.19
CA ALA A 67 -2.75 -9.53 4.34
C ALA A 67 -1.60 -8.53 4.42
N SER A 68 -1.92 -7.32 4.86
CA SER A 68 -0.97 -6.23 5.07
C SER A 68 -1.09 -5.71 6.49
N THR A 69 0.04 -5.48 7.14
CA THR A 69 0.15 -4.61 8.31
C THR A 69 1.03 -3.42 7.95
N SER A 70 0.65 -2.23 8.37
CA SER A 70 1.31 -0.99 7.95
C SER A 70 1.32 0.00 9.09
N THR A 71 2.40 0.74 9.28
CA THR A 71 2.45 1.88 10.19
C THR A 71 2.65 3.13 9.34
N LEU A 72 1.65 4.02 9.34
CA LEU A 72 1.72 5.33 8.71
C LEU A 72 2.28 6.34 9.72
N THR A 73 3.24 7.12 9.27
CA THR A 73 3.94 8.15 10.05
C THR A 73 4.13 9.41 9.21
N ASN A 74 4.40 10.53 9.90
CA ASN A 74 4.65 11.82 9.29
C ASN A 74 3.47 12.44 8.52
N CYS A 75 2.29 11.81 8.56
CA CYS A 75 1.10 12.30 7.88
C CYS A 75 0.58 13.59 8.53
N GLY A 76 0.27 14.59 7.72
CA GLY A 76 -0.35 15.84 8.20
C GLY A 76 0.62 16.88 8.76
N LEU A 77 1.94 16.69 8.66
CA LEU A 77 2.90 17.75 9.02
C LEU A 77 2.96 18.88 7.98
N GLU A 78 2.60 18.61 6.73
CA GLU A 78 2.56 19.58 5.62
C GLU A 78 1.28 19.39 4.78
N GLN A 79 0.84 20.45 4.05
CA GLN A 79 -0.21 20.40 3.02
C GLN A 79 -1.67 20.09 3.43
N GLY A 80 -2.05 20.22 4.72
CA GLY A 80 -3.46 20.09 5.13
C GLY A 80 -4.01 18.65 5.13
N ILE A 81 -3.12 17.67 5.14
CA ILE A 81 -3.45 16.27 5.41
C ILE A 81 -3.86 16.13 6.89
N ASP A 82 -4.86 15.29 7.18
CA ASP A 82 -5.30 15.04 8.56
C ASP A 82 -4.22 14.26 9.35
N PRO A 83 -3.65 14.81 10.43
CA PRO A 83 -2.65 14.11 11.23
C PRO A 83 -3.21 12.88 11.96
N SER A 84 -4.53 12.68 12.01
CA SER A 84 -5.16 11.48 12.57
C SER A 84 -4.90 10.19 11.77
N LEU A 85 -4.38 10.32 10.55
CA LEU A 85 -3.99 9.21 9.68
C LEU A 85 -2.72 8.48 10.13
N ASN A 86 -1.96 9.05 11.07
CA ASN A 86 -0.80 8.34 11.62
C ASN A 86 -1.28 7.19 12.50
N GLY A 87 -0.71 6.01 12.33
CA GLY A 87 -1.06 4.84 13.12
C GLY A 87 -0.87 3.52 12.38
N ASP A 88 -1.31 2.45 13.03
CA ASP A 88 -1.22 1.09 12.51
C ASP A 88 -2.49 0.70 11.75
N TYR A 89 -2.30 0.30 10.50
CA TYR A 89 -3.34 -0.17 9.60
C TYR A 89 -3.21 -1.68 9.40
N GLU A 90 -4.36 -2.34 9.37
CA GLU A 90 -4.49 -3.72 8.91
C GLU A 90 -5.31 -3.75 7.63
N GLY A 91 -4.87 -4.53 6.66
CA GLY A 91 -5.44 -4.48 5.32
C GLY A 91 -5.34 -5.78 4.55
N VAL A 92 -5.98 -5.74 3.37
CA VAL A 92 -5.94 -6.82 2.38
C VAL A 92 -5.49 -6.24 1.05
N LEU A 93 -4.64 -6.99 0.37
CA LEU A 93 -4.11 -6.65 -0.95
C LEU A 93 -4.44 -7.76 -1.95
N PHE A 94 -4.71 -7.37 -3.19
CA PHE A 94 -4.97 -8.27 -4.31
C PHE A 94 -4.14 -7.84 -5.51
N VAL A 95 -3.37 -8.77 -6.08
CA VAL A 95 -2.74 -8.50 -7.38
C VAL A 95 -3.76 -8.67 -8.50
N THR A 96 -3.88 -7.67 -9.33
CA THR A 96 -4.76 -7.59 -10.49
C THR A 96 -3.93 -7.30 -11.75
N GLU A 97 -4.61 -7.17 -12.89
CA GLU A 97 -3.99 -6.84 -14.18
C GLU A 97 -4.68 -5.59 -14.74
N THR A 98 -3.93 -4.56 -15.09
CA THR A 98 -4.44 -3.45 -15.93
C THR A 98 -3.84 -3.44 -17.31
N SER A 99 -2.53 -3.59 -17.44
CA SER A 99 -1.81 -3.52 -18.73
C SER A 99 -0.92 -4.73 -19.02
N SER A 100 -0.41 -5.37 -17.97
CA SER A 100 0.44 -6.57 -18.01
C SER A 100 0.07 -7.52 -16.86
N PRO A 101 0.31 -8.83 -16.98
CA PRO A 101 0.04 -9.77 -15.89
C PRO A 101 0.79 -9.41 -14.60
N GLY A 102 0.05 -9.11 -13.53
CA GLY A 102 0.59 -8.87 -12.19
C GLY A 102 1.20 -7.49 -11.99
N ASP A 103 0.79 -6.52 -12.81
CA ASP A 103 1.30 -5.16 -12.78
C ASP A 103 0.57 -4.24 -11.80
N THR A 104 -0.58 -4.66 -11.27
CA THR A 104 -1.44 -3.81 -10.45
C THR A 104 -1.70 -4.45 -9.10
N LEU A 105 -1.60 -3.68 -8.03
CA LEU A 105 -1.89 -4.13 -6.68
C LEU A 105 -3.03 -3.26 -6.14
N PHE A 106 -4.19 -3.87 -5.93
CA PHE A 106 -5.30 -3.20 -5.26
C PHE A 106 -5.22 -3.47 -3.76
N GLY A 107 -5.15 -2.41 -2.95
CA GLY A 107 -5.03 -2.50 -1.51
C GLY A 107 -6.08 -1.67 -0.76
N ALA A 108 -6.54 -2.21 0.36
CA ALA A 108 -7.35 -1.47 1.33
C ALA A 108 -6.85 -1.77 2.75
N GLY A 109 -6.51 -0.73 3.51
CA GLY A 109 -6.07 -0.82 4.90
C GLY A 109 -6.98 0.01 5.80
N SER A 110 -7.26 -0.46 7.02
CA SER A 110 -8.11 0.25 7.98
C SER A 110 -7.42 0.47 9.32
N LEU A 111 -7.71 1.62 9.93
CA LEU A 111 -7.29 2.06 11.25
C LEU A 111 -8.53 2.34 12.11
N LEU A 112 -8.53 1.89 13.36
CA LEU A 112 -9.53 2.28 14.36
C LEU A 112 -9.03 3.51 15.12
N LEU A 113 -9.69 4.65 14.91
CA LEU A 113 -9.37 5.89 15.59
C LEU A 113 -9.84 5.85 17.05
N SER A 114 -9.20 6.66 17.90
CA SER A 114 -9.52 6.76 19.33
C SER A 114 -10.95 7.23 19.63
N ASN A 115 -11.59 7.91 18.68
CA ASN A 115 -12.99 8.32 18.76
C ASN A 115 -13.98 7.20 18.39
N GLY A 116 -13.50 5.98 18.13
CA GLY A 116 -14.31 4.82 17.74
C GLY A 116 -14.67 4.76 16.25
N THR A 117 -14.18 5.70 15.44
CA THR A 117 -14.41 5.71 13.98
C THR A 117 -13.40 4.82 13.28
N ILE A 118 -13.84 4.11 12.24
CA ILE A 118 -12.95 3.35 11.34
C ILE A 118 -12.59 4.24 10.16
N GLN A 119 -11.29 4.37 9.89
CA GLN A 119 -10.77 5.03 8.72
C GLN A 119 -10.15 4.00 7.78
N THR A 120 -10.56 4.02 6.52
CA THR A 120 -10.03 3.11 5.49
C THR A 120 -9.31 3.92 4.42
N ILE A 121 -8.13 3.46 4.04
CA ILE A 121 -7.33 4.00 2.94
C ILE A 121 -7.29 2.97 1.82
N PHE A 122 -7.44 3.45 0.60
CA PHE A 122 -7.30 2.65 -0.62
C PHE A 122 -6.04 3.05 -1.37
N SER A 123 -5.47 2.09 -2.09
CA SER A 123 -4.26 2.25 -2.88
C SER A 123 -4.30 1.37 -4.12
N VAL A 124 -3.85 1.87 -5.25
CA VAL A 124 -3.75 1.12 -6.50
C VAL A 124 -2.38 1.30 -7.16
N PRO A 125 -1.26 0.91 -6.49
CA PRO A 125 0.06 0.96 -7.10
C PRO A 125 0.17 0.11 -8.36
N VAL A 126 0.95 0.63 -9.32
CA VAL A 126 1.31 -0.02 -10.57
C VAL A 126 2.81 -0.24 -10.62
N LYS A 127 3.23 -1.48 -10.92
CA LYS A 127 4.63 -1.89 -11.03
C LYS A 127 5.34 -1.14 -12.17
N GLN A 128 6.58 -0.69 -11.92
CA GLN A 128 7.41 0.04 -12.89
C GLN A 128 8.38 -0.87 -13.65
#